data_AF-A0A645F7R9-F1
#
_entry.id   AF-A0A645F7R9-F1
#
_cell.length_a   1.000
_cell.length_b   1.000
_cell.length_c   1.000
_cell.angle_alpha   90.00
_cell.angle_beta   90.00
_cell.angle_gamma   90.00
#
_symmetry.space_group_name_H-M   'P 1'
#
loop_
_entity.id
_entity.type
_entity.pdbx_description
1 polymer ?
#
loop_
_entity_poly.entity_id
_entity_poly.type
_entity_poly.pdbx_seq_one_letter_code
_entity_poly.pdbx_strand_id
1 'polypeptide(L)' 'MAHAGRDTGGSQFFICHSRENTAHLDRNHTCFGKVYEGVEVIDKIRQGDRIEKILIFEE' A
#
# COMPACT_ATOMS: atom_id res chain seq x y z
N MET A 1 -5.59 0.27 -2.30
CA MET A 1 -6.49 0.52 -1.15
C MET A 1 -7.18 -0.78 -0.79
N ALA A 2 -7.20 -1.16 0.49
CA ALA A 2 -7.91 -2.35 0.92
C ALA A 2 -9.43 -2.10 0.99
N HIS A 3 -10.21 -3.03 0.46
CA HIS A 3 -11.68 -3.05 0.54
C HIS A 3 -12.21 -4.46 0.25
N ALA A 4 -13.45 -4.74 0.67
CA ALA A 4 -14.17 -5.98 0.42
C ALA A 4 -15.31 -5.82 -0.61
N GLY A 5 -15.36 -4.67 -1.31
CA GLY A 5 -16.39 -4.35 -2.28
C GLY A 5 -16.77 -2.87 -2.23
N ARG A 6 -17.89 -2.52 -2.87
CA ARG A 6 -18.40 -1.15 -2.90
C ARG A 6 -18.63 -0.62 -1.48
N ASP A 7 -18.19 0.61 -1.23
CA ASP A 7 -18.39 1.34 0.03
C ASP A 7 -17.79 0.65 1.28
N THR A 8 -16.73 -0.16 1.10
CA THR A 8 -15.99 -0.82 2.20
C THR A 8 -14.52 -0.40 2.30
N GLY A 9 -14.11 0.60 1.51
CA GLY A 9 -12.78 1.20 1.62
C GLY A 9 -12.64 2.00 2.91
N GLY A 10 -11.43 2.04 3.46
CA GLY A 10 -11.13 2.78 4.69
C GLY A 10 -9.71 3.32 4.67
N SER A 11 -9.00 3.19 5.80
CA SER A 11 -7.62 3.66 5.95
C SER A 11 -6.55 2.58 5.70
N GLN A 12 -6.96 1.33 5.49
CA GLN A 12 -6.04 0.22 5.27
C GLN A 12 -5.53 0.20 3.82
N PHE A 13 -4.22 0.08 3.65
CA PHE A 13 -3.59 -0.02 2.34
C PHE A 13 -2.51 -1.11 2.33
N PHE A 14 -2.05 -1.43 1.12
CA PHE A 14 -1.00 -2.42 0.89
C PHE A 14 0.14 -1.77 0.10
N ILE A 15 1.34 -2.29 0.28
CA ILE A 15 2.51 -1.99 -0.55
C ILE A 15 2.89 -3.29 -1.25
N CYS A 16 2.90 -3.28 -2.58
CA CYS A 16 3.22 -4.46 -3.37
C CYS A 16 4.74 -4.56 -3.58
N HIS A 17 5.36 -5.66 -3.10
CA HIS A 17 6.81 -5.89 -3.29
C HIS A 17 7.16 -6.39 -4.69
N SER A 18 6.26 -7.12 -5.35
CA SER A 18 6.50 -7.71 -6.68
C SER A 18 5.26 -7.62 -7.56
N ARG A 19 5.44 -7.05 -8.75
CA ARG A 19 4.37 -6.91 -9.75
C ARG A 19 3.91 -8.25 -10.31
N GLU A 20 4.82 -9.21 -10.45
CA GLU A 20 4.51 -10.56 -10.93
C GLU A 20 3.59 -11.28 -9.94
N ASN A 21 3.90 -11.18 -8.64
CA ASN A 21 3.11 -11.85 -7.61
C ASN A 21 1.75 -11.19 -7.36
N THR A 22 1.63 -9.88 -7.57
CA THR A 22 0.40 -9.13 -7.26
C THR A 22 -0.46 -8.81 -8.48
N ALA A 23 -0.15 -9.38 -9.66
CA ALA A 23 -0.86 -9.08 -10.91
C ALA A 23 -2.36 -9.34 -10.88
N HIS A 24 -2.79 -10.34 -10.10
CA HIS A 24 -4.18 -10.73 -9.94
C HIS A 24 -5.01 -9.70 -9.14
N LEU A 25 -4.37 -8.73 -8.47
CA LEU A 25 -5.04 -7.66 -7.74
C LEU A 25 -5.48 -6.50 -8.64
N ASP A 26 -5.00 -6.46 -9.88
CA ASP A 26 -5.33 -5.42 -10.84
C ASP A 26 -6.84 -5.36 -11.09
N ARG A 27 -7.40 -4.15 -11.08
CA ARG A 27 -8.84 -3.85 -11.19
C ARG A 27 -9.71 -4.39 -10.04
N ASN A 28 -9.14 -5.15 -9.10
CA ASN A 28 -9.81 -5.59 -7.88
C ASN A 28 -9.58 -4.63 -6.71
N HIS A 29 -8.50 -3.85 -6.75
CA HIS A 29 -8.19 -2.82 -5.76
C HIS A 29 -7.81 -1.50 -6.41
N THR A 30 -8.21 -0.39 -5.78
CA THR A 30 -7.85 0.96 -6.24
C THR A 30 -6.38 1.26 -5.94
N CYS A 31 -5.55 1.41 -6.97
CA CYS A 31 -4.18 1.91 -6.86
C CYS A 31 -4.20 3.46 -6.81
N PHE A 32 -3.50 4.05 -5.85
CA PHE A 32 -3.51 5.51 -5.63
C PHE A 32 -2.11 6.12 -5.41
N GLY A 33 -1.05 5.30 -5.43
CA GLY A 33 0.30 5.77 -5.20
C GLY A 33 1.35 4.71 -5.53
N LYS A 34 2.61 5.13 -5.60
CA LYS A 34 3.76 4.28 -5.87
C LYS A 34 4.91 4.71 -4.96
N VAL A 35 5.58 3.76 -4.31
CA VAL A 35 6.84 4.02 -3.59
C VAL A 35 7.88 4.46 -4.62
N TYR A 36 8.40 5.68 -4.47
CA TYR A 36 9.41 6.24 -5.38
C TYR A 36 10.82 6.23 -4.77
N GLU A 37 10.94 6.19 -3.45
CA GLU A 37 12.18 6.12 -2.67
C GLU A 37 12.00 5.21 -1.46
N GLY A 38 13.11 4.64 -0.95
CA GLY A 38 13.11 3.84 0.28
C GLY A 38 12.49 2.46 0.16
N VAL A 39 12.50 1.85 -1.03
CA VAL A 39 11.92 0.50 -1.27
C VAL A 39 12.55 -0.55 -0.37
N GLU A 40 13.85 -0.44 -0.08
CA GLU A 40 14.59 -1.33 0.82
C GLU A 40 14.14 -1.27 2.28
N VAL A 41 13.38 -0.25 2.68
CA VAL A 41 12.76 -0.18 4.00
C VAL A 41 11.56 -1.12 4.07
N ILE A 42 10.81 -1.27 2.97
CA ILE A 42 9.62 -2.11 2.91
C ILE A 42 9.97 -3.58 3.21
N ASP A 43 11.09 -4.08 2.67
CA ASP A 43 11.57 -5.44 2.91
C ASP A 43 12.01 -5.70 4.37
N LYS A 44 12.21 -4.64 5.17
CA LYS A 44 12.62 -4.74 6.57
C LYS A 44 11.44 -4.73 7.55
N ILE A 45 10.24 -4.38 7.09
CA ILE A 45 9.03 -4.29 7.92
C ILE A 45 8.70 -5.66 8.50
N ARG A 46 8.43 -5.71 9.81
CA ARG A 46 8.01 -6.90 10.54
C ARG A 46 6.57 -6.78 11.00
N GLN A 47 5.93 -7.92 11.24
CA GLN A 47 4.58 -7.94 11.80
C GLN A 47 4.56 -7.22 13.15
N GLY A 48 3.63 -6.26 13.28
CA GLY A 48 3.47 -5.45 14.49
C GLY A 48 4.26 -4.14 14.49
N ASP A 49 5.12 -3.89 13.48
CA ASP A 49 5.74 -2.57 13.32
C ASP A 49 4.66 -1.48 13.17
N ARG A 50 4.94 -0.32 13.76
CA ARG A 50 4.00 0.80 13.82
C ARG A 50 4.43 1.91 12.88
N ILE A 51 3.44 2.48 12.19
CA ILE A 51 3.64 3.74 11.48
C ILE A 51 3.54 4.87 12.51
N GLU A 52 4.67 5.48 12.84
CA GLU A 52 4.73 6.56 13.83
C GLU A 52 4.15 7.88 13.30
N LYS A 53 4.35 8.18 12.01
CA LYS A 53 3.90 9.43 11.39
C LYS A 53 3.74 9.30 9.88
N ILE A 54 2.70 9.92 9.33
CA ILE A 54 2.49 10.13 7.89
C ILE A 54 2.39 11.64 7.65
N LEU A 55 3.11 12.15 6.66
CA LEU A 55 3.06 13.53 6.21
C LEU A 55 2.56 13.57 4.76
N ILE A 56 1.63 14.47 4.48
CA ILE A 56 1.08 14.70 3.14
C ILE A 56 1.37 16.16 2.81
N PHE A 57 1.97 16.38 1.64
CA PHE A 57 2.26 17.70 1.12
C PHE A 57 1.49 17.86 -0.20
N GLU A 58 0.99 19.06 -0.45
CA GLU A 58 0.49 19.44 -1.78
C GLU A 58 1.71 19.87 -2.61
N GLU A 59 1.83 19.33 -3.82
CA GLU A 59 2.79 19.80 -4.83
C GLU A 59 2.24 21.02 -5.59
#